data_AF-A0A8K0RYQ1-F1
#
_entry.id   AF-A0A8K0RYQ1-F1
#
_cell.length_a   1.000
_cell.length_b   1.000
_cell.length_c   1.000
_cell.angle_alpha   90.00
_cell.angle_beta   90.00
_cell.angle_gamma   90.00
#
_symmetry.space_group_name_H-M   'P 1'
#
loop_
_entity.id
_entity.type
_entity.pdbx_description
1 polymer ?
#
loop_
_entity_poly.entity_id
_entity_poly.type
_entity_poly.pdbx_seq_one_letter_code
_entity_poly.pdbx_strand_id
1 'polypeptide(L)'
;MYEATVPPPLAIEILTQPSEKKDALKLVVDSVAQQRQTASRALIFHPIALSIFTAVLAIAHYGANVGKDITTMITIYPGIVITYLVAIRYFTSAYIRIAEETDWLNWLKSSDVEDSIIGARFGEEIIGAVILRLNKSDNAALIRGWTTKSRYRRRGLGGDVLRESIKIAKRALGRDCTVEFAADHANSHMPFYTIFNGPFLARQASAKKALAAAVKDWEEGKEGPQ
;
A
#
# COMPACT_ATOMS: atom_id res chain seq x y z
N MET A 1 10.43 20.52 -37.20
CA MET A 1 11.20 19.34 -36.77
C MET A 1 10.69 18.94 -35.40
N TYR A 2 9.98 17.82 -35.30
CA TYR A 2 9.57 17.27 -34.00
C TYR A 2 10.75 16.42 -33.50
N GLU A 3 11.49 16.95 -32.54
CA GLU A 3 12.52 16.20 -31.84
C GLU A 3 11.82 15.06 -31.09
N ALA A 4 12.03 13.83 -31.55
CA ALA A 4 11.51 12.64 -30.92
C ALA A 4 12.18 12.54 -29.54
N THR A 5 11.51 13.07 -28.52
CA THR A 5 11.91 12.91 -27.12
C THR A 5 11.86 11.43 -26.82
N VAL A 6 13.03 10.79 -26.79
CA VAL A 6 13.20 9.42 -26.32
C VAL A 6 12.51 9.36 -24.94
N PRO A 7 11.52 8.48 -24.74
CA PRO A 7 10.88 8.38 -23.43
C PRO A 7 11.98 8.10 -22.39
N PRO A 8 11.98 8.81 -21.25
CA PRO A 8 13.06 8.64 -20.28
C PRO A 8 13.12 7.16 -19.85
N PRO A 9 14.32 6.56 -19.80
CA PRO A 9 14.45 5.14 -19.55
C PRO A 9 13.92 4.82 -18.14
N LEU A 10 13.14 3.75 -18.07
CA LEU A 10 12.78 3.14 -16.79
C LEU A 10 13.98 2.33 -16.31
N ALA A 11 14.62 2.77 -15.23
CA ALA A 11 15.75 2.05 -14.62
C ALA A 11 15.32 1.48 -13.28
N ILE A 12 15.56 0.18 -13.06
CA ILE A 12 15.35 -0.46 -11.76
C ILE A 12 16.73 -0.78 -11.20
N GLU A 13 17.10 -0.13 -10.11
CA GLU A 13 18.45 -0.21 -9.58
C GLU A 13 18.47 -0.22 -8.05
N ILE A 14 19.58 -0.72 -7.50
CA ILE A 14 19.82 -0.66 -6.06
C ILE A 14 20.23 0.76 -5.72
N LEU A 15 19.45 1.43 -4.87
CA LEU A 15 19.71 2.81 -4.49
C LEU A 15 20.88 2.87 -3.52
N THR A 16 21.97 3.50 -3.93
CA THR A 16 23.16 3.72 -3.10
C THR A 16 23.16 5.12 -2.49
N GLN A 17 22.58 6.11 -3.18
CA GLN A 17 22.57 7.51 -2.74
C GLN A 17 21.60 7.74 -1.56
N PRO A 18 22.00 8.50 -0.53
CA PRO A 18 21.14 8.78 0.63
C PRO A 18 19.85 9.56 0.30
N SER A 19 19.90 10.48 -0.66
CA SER A 19 18.74 11.25 -1.14
C SER A 19 17.69 10.34 -1.76
N GLU A 20 18.11 9.44 -2.64
CA GLU A 20 17.25 8.49 -3.34
C GLU A 20 16.63 7.48 -2.38
N LYS A 21 17.41 6.99 -1.40
CA LYS A 21 16.89 6.14 -0.32
C LYS A 21 15.79 6.85 0.47
N LYS A 22 15.95 8.15 0.74
CA LYS A 22 14.94 8.96 1.44
C LYS A 22 13.67 9.10 0.61
N ASP A 23 13.78 9.35 -0.69
CA ASP A 23 12.63 9.50 -1.58
C ASP A 23 11.88 8.18 -1.78
N ALA A 24 12.60 7.07 -1.92
CA ALA A 24 12.00 5.73 -1.96
C ALA A 24 11.29 5.36 -0.65
N LEU A 25 11.90 5.67 0.50
CA LEU A 25 11.26 5.47 1.81
C LEU A 25 10.02 6.34 1.95
N LYS A 26 10.10 7.62 1.55
CA LYS A 26 8.96 8.53 1.54
C LYS A 26 7.81 7.96 0.71
N LEU A 27 8.09 7.36 -0.45
CA LEU A 27 7.06 6.72 -1.27
C LEU A 27 6.36 5.55 -0.54
N VAL A 28 7.10 4.77 0.26
CA VAL A 28 6.54 3.70 1.09
C VAL A 28 5.68 4.28 2.20
N VAL A 29 6.19 5.27 2.94
CA VAL A 29 5.45 5.96 4.01
C VAL A 29 4.17 6.60 3.48
N ASP A 30 4.24 7.30 2.35
CA ASP A 30 3.09 7.89 1.66
C ASP A 30 2.07 6.82 1.26
N SER A 31 2.52 5.62 0.87
CA SER A 31 1.62 4.53 0.52
C SER A 31 0.88 3.95 1.74
N VAL A 32 1.54 3.92 2.90
CA VAL A 32 0.93 3.54 4.19
C VAL A 32 -0.06 4.62 4.60
N ALA A 33 0.30 5.91 4.50
CA ALA A 33 -0.62 7.02 4.76
C ALA A 33 -1.86 6.97 3.83
N GLN A 34 -1.69 6.62 2.56
CA GLN A 34 -2.79 6.42 1.60
C GLN A 34 -3.74 5.27 1.98
N GLN A 35 -3.30 4.30 2.79
CA GLN A 35 -4.19 3.22 3.26
C GLN A 35 -5.39 3.78 4.03
N ARG A 36 -5.23 4.88 4.77
CA ARG A 36 -6.31 5.57 5.48
C ARG A 36 -7.49 5.94 4.57
N GLN A 37 -7.20 6.44 3.36
CA GLN A 37 -8.24 6.85 2.42
C GLN A 37 -9.01 5.62 1.91
N THR A 38 -8.29 4.51 1.69
CA THR A 38 -8.89 3.24 1.28
C THR A 38 -9.73 2.64 2.41
N ALA A 39 -9.22 2.69 3.64
CA ALA A 39 -9.90 2.27 4.87
C ALA A 39 -11.21 3.05 5.08
N SER A 40 -11.15 4.38 5.00
CA SER A 40 -12.33 5.24 5.13
C SER A 40 -13.38 4.91 4.09
N ARG A 41 -12.98 4.75 2.82
CA ARG A 41 -13.91 4.37 1.74
C ARG A 41 -14.53 2.99 1.98
N ALA A 42 -13.73 2.02 2.41
CA ALA A 42 -14.21 0.68 2.74
C ALA A 42 -15.24 0.71 3.88
N LEU A 43 -14.98 1.50 4.93
CA LEU A 43 -15.85 1.62 6.09
C LEU A 43 -17.15 2.37 5.75
N ILE A 44 -17.07 3.46 4.96
CA ILE A 44 -18.24 4.24 4.50
C ILE A 44 -19.23 3.35 3.75
N PHE A 45 -18.74 2.47 2.87
CA PHE A 45 -19.56 1.62 2.02
C PHE A 45 -19.70 0.19 2.56
N HIS A 46 -19.34 -0.05 3.82
CA HIS A 46 -19.51 -1.36 4.42
C HIS A 46 -20.99 -1.64 4.69
N PRO A 47 -21.53 -2.84 4.37
CA PRO A 47 -22.95 -3.14 4.55
C PRO A 47 -23.46 -2.85 5.96
N ILE A 48 -22.71 -3.24 7.00
CA ILE A 48 -23.06 -2.98 8.40
C ILE A 48 -23.13 -1.47 8.71
N ALA A 49 -22.15 -0.70 8.22
CA ALA A 49 -22.11 0.75 8.46
C ALA A 49 -23.28 1.46 7.77
N LEU A 50 -23.59 1.05 6.53
CA LEU A 50 -24.77 1.53 5.80
C LEU A 50 -26.07 1.13 6.49
N SER A 51 -26.21 -0.10 6.99
CA SER A 51 -27.41 -0.51 7.74
C SER A 51 -27.64 0.33 8.99
N ILE A 52 -26.58 0.59 9.78
CA ILE A 52 -26.66 1.46 10.95
C ILE A 52 -27.03 2.88 10.53
N PHE A 53 -26.39 3.41 9.49
CA PHE A 53 -26.68 4.75 8.98
C PHE A 53 -28.13 4.89 8.50
N THR A 54 -28.63 3.93 7.73
CA THR A 54 -30.02 3.88 7.26
C THR A 54 -31.00 3.76 8.42
N ALA A 55 -30.68 2.96 9.45
CA ALA A 55 -31.51 2.85 10.65
C ALA A 55 -31.60 4.19 11.40
N VAL A 56 -30.49 4.91 11.56
CA VAL A 56 -30.47 6.25 12.17
C VAL A 56 -31.30 7.24 11.35
N LEU A 57 -31.18 7.22 10.02
CA LEU A 57 -32.01 8.06 9.15
C LEU A 57 -33.51 7.72 9.26
N ALA A 58 -33.86 6.44 9.32
CA ALA A 58 -35.25 6.00 9.48
C ALA A 58 -35.83 6.45 10.83
N ILE A 59 -35.06 6.31 11.92
CA ILE A 59 -35.44 6.79 13.25
C ILE A 59 -35.62 8.31 13.25
N ALA A 60 -34.72 9.06 12.64
CA ALA A 60 -34.86 10.51 12.53
C ALA A 60 -36.12 10.89 11.72
N HIS A 61 -36.33 10.24 10.58
CA HIS A 61 -37.45 10.54 9.68
C HIS A 61 -38.81 10.23 10.31
N TYR A 62 -38.99 9.01 10.81
CA TYR A 62 -40.28 8.52 11.33
C TYR A 62 -40.44 8.72 12.84
N GLY A 63 -39.40 8.48 13.63
CA GLY A 63 -39.45 8.56 15.09
C GLY A 63 -39.41 9.99 15.62
N ALA A 64 -38.50 10.81 15.08
CA ALA A 64 -38.37 12.22 15.47
C ALA A 64 -39.23 13.18 14.61
N ASN A 65 -40.09 12.64 13.72
CA ASN A 65 -40.95 13.41 12.83
C ASN A 65 -40.22 14.44 11.94
N VAL A 66 -38.91 14.29 11.72
CA VAL A 66 -38.10 15.17 10.85
C VAL A 66 -38.66 15.13 9.41
N GLY A 67 -39.34 14.05 9.03
CA GLY A 67 -39.97 13.88 7.74
C GLY A 67 -41.20 14.77 7.44
N LYS A 68 -41.67 15.58 8.39
CA LYS A 68 -42.90 16.38 8.21
C LYS A 68 -42.66 17.77 7.60
N ASP A 69 -41.46 18.32 7.76
CA ASP A 69 -41.13 19.67 7.32
C ASP A 69 -39.80 19.69 6.54
N ILE A 70 -39.84 20.26 5.34
CA ILE A 70 -38.70 20.38 4.42
C ILE A 70 -37.56 21.17 5.08
N THR A 71 -37.88 22.22 5.84
CA THR A 71 -36.87 23.06 6.53
C THR A 71 -36.07 22.22 7.53
N THR A 72 -36.79 21.39 8.28
CA THR A 72 -36.20 20.50 9.28
C THR A 72 -35.36 19.41 8.61
N MET A 73 -35.83 18.82 7.49
CA MET A 73 -35.06 17.83 6.73
C MET A 73 -33.72 18.38 6.22
N ILE A 74 -33.73 19.58 5.62
CA ILE A 74 -32.53 20.22 5.05
C ILE A 74 -31.50 20.51 6.14
N THR A 75 -31.93 20.77 7.37
CA THR A 75 -31.02 21.07 8.48
C THR A 75 -30.46 19.79 9.14
N ILE A 76 -31.30 18.79 9.38
CA ILE A 76 -30.94 17.62 10.19
C ILE A 76 -30.20 16.55 9.37
N TYR A 77 -30.59 16.28 8.12
CA TYR A 77 -29.93 15.22 7.34
C TYR A 77 -28.45 15.48 7.07
N PRO A 78 -28.01 16.69 6.68
CA PRO A 78 -26.59 16.97 6.55
C PRO A 78 -25.85 16.79 7.88
N GLY A 79 -26.48 17.15 9.00
CA GLY A 79 -25.93 16.90 10.35
C GLY A 79 -25.68 15.42 10.58
N ILE A 80 -26.67 14.56 10.32
CA ILE A 80 -26.52 13.10 10.45
C ILE A 80 -25.42 12.55 9.53
N VAL A 81 -25.36 13.03 8.27
CA VAL A 81 -24.31 12.66 7.32
C VAL A 81 -22.92 13.07 7.85
N ILE A 82 -22.77 14.31 8.33
CA ILE A 82 -21.51 14.81 8.86
C ILE A 82 -21.10 14.00 10.10
N THR A 83 -22.02 13.74 11.04
CA THR A 83 -21.75 12.92 12.22
C THR A 83 -21.31 11.51 11.83
N TYR A 84 -21.95 10.88 10.84
CA TYR A 84 -21.55 9.58 10.32
C TYR A 84 -20.11 9.60 9.76
N LEU A 85 -19.78 10.60 8.93
CA LEU A 85 -18.44 10.74 8.35
C LEU A 85 -17.37 11.05 9.41
N VAL A 86 -17.71 11.83 10.44
CA VAL A 86 -16.82 12.11 11.58
C VAL A 86 -16.58 10.86 12.40
N ALA A 87 -17.61 10.05 12.68
CA ALA A 87 -17.45 8.78 13.38
C ALA A 87 -16.51 7.83 12.62
N ILE A 88 -16.69 7.69 11.31
CA ILE A 88 -15.79 6.92 10.45
C ILE A 88 -14.36 7.47 10.53
N ARG A 89 -14.19 8.80 10.46
CA ARG A 89 -12.88 9.44 10.56
C ARG A 89 -12.20 9.16 11.90
N TYR A 90 -12.98 9.08 12.98
CA TYR A 90 -12.49 8.72 14.31
C TYR A 90 -12.01 7.27 14.33
N PHE A 91 -12.82 6.31 13.84
CA PHE A 91 -12.40 4.92 13.76
C PHE A 91 -11.16 4.73 12.88
N THR A 92 -11.02 5.47 11.76
CA THR A 92 -9.86 5.38 10.86
C THR A 92 -8.62 6.14 11.32
N SER A 93 -8.69 6.89 12.43
CA SER A 93 -7.55 7.61 12.99
C SER A 93 -6.44 6.68 13.51
N ALA A 94 -6.76 5.43 13.86
CA ALA A 94 -5.78 4.43 14.30
C ALA A 94 -4.67 4.16 13.27
N TYR A 95 -4.93 4.37 11.97
CA TYR A 95 -3.89 4.28 10.93
C TYR A 95 -2.85 5.39 11.02
N ILE A 96 -3.25 6.60 11.42
CA ILE A 96 -2.34 7.73 11.58
C ILE A 96 -1.36 7.40 12.70
N ARG A 97 -1.89 6.89 13.82
CA ARG A 97 -1.10 6.50 14.98
C ARG A 97 -0.06 5.43 14.63
N ILE A 98 -0.41 4.42 13.84
CA ILE A 98 0.57 3.42 13.37
C ILE A 98 1.65 4.07 12.48
N ALA A 99 1.28 4.96 11.57
CA ALA A 99 2.24 5.64 10.71
C ALA A 99 3.16 6.61 11.47
N GLU A 100 2.67 7.23 12.55
CA GLU A 100 3.39 8.19 13.39
C GLU A 100 4.23 7.52 14.50
N GLU A 101 3.75 6.44 15.11
CA GLU A 101 4.46 5.70 16.17
C GLU A 101 5.51 4.75 15.61
N THR A 102 5.39 4.33 14.34
CA THR A 102 6.42 3.53 13.70
C THR A 102 7.60 4.43 13.37
N ASP A 103 8.68 4.33 14.15
CA ASP A 103 9.96 4.90 13.77
C ASP A 103 10.49 4.16 12.55
N TRP A 104 10.09 4.60 11.35
CA TRP A 104 10.40 3.94 10.08
C TRP A 104 11.90 3.77 9.83
N LEU A 105 12.73 4.64 10.42
CA LEU A 105 14.19 4.54 10.35
C LEU A 105 14.70 3.39 11.23
N ASN A 106 14.17 3.26 12.45
CA ASN A 106 14.46 2.11 13.30
C ASN A 106 13.80 0.83 12.78
N TRP A 107 12.63 0.91 12.15
CA TRP A 107 12.00 -0.23 11.48
C TRP A 107 12.92 -0.76 10.38
N LEU A 108 13.53 0.09 9.55
CA LEU A 108 14.57 -0.30 8.58
C LEU A 108 15.82 -0.90 9.26
N LYS A 109 16.26 -0.31 10.38
CA LYS A 109 17.46 -0.74 11.12
C LYS A 109 17.23 -1.83 12.17
N SER A 110 16.01 -2.37 12.29
CA SER A 110 15.57 -3.17 13.45
C SER A 110 16.24 -4.53 13.57
N SER A 111 17.19 -4.85 12.69
CA SER A 111 17.90 -6.11 12.68
C SER A 111 19.30 -5.83 12.15
N ASP A 112 20.28 -6.55 12.66
CA ASP A 112 21.73 -6.46 12.40
C ASP A 112 22.13 -6.77 10.93
N VAL A 113 21.21 -6.59 9.99
CA VAL A 113 21.27 -6.94 8.58
C VAL A 113 20.89 -5.70 7.76
N GLU A 114 21.76 -5.30 6.83
CA GLU A 114 21.52 -4.15 5.96
C GLU A 114 20.34 -4.39 4.99
N ASP A 115 19.26 -3.63 5.18
CA ASP A 115 18.12 -3.60 4.25
C ASP A 115 18.54 -2.92 2.92
N SER A 116 18.41 -3.64 1.81
CA SER A 116 18.68 -3.13 0.46
C SER A 116 17.42 -2.49 -0.13
N ILE A 117 17.51 -1.21 -0.51
CA ILE A 117 16.40 -0.48 -1.14
C ILE A 117 16.60 -0.47 -2.64
N ILE A 118 15.61 -0.99 -3.37
CA ILE A 118 15.58 -1.04 -4.83
C ILE A 118 14.56 -0.02 -5.31
N GLY A 119 15.02 0.92 -6.12
CA GLY A 119 14.22 2.00 -6.67
C GLY A 119 13.92 1.77 -8.14
N ALA A 120 12.71 2.11 -8.57
CA ALA A 120 12.36 2.23 -9.97
C ALA A 120 12.34 3.71 -10.33
N ARG A 121 13.30 4.14 -11.14
CA ARG A 121 13.50 5.50 -11.61
C ARG A 121 12.89 5.65 -13.00
N PHE A 122 12.17 6.74 -13.23
CA PHE A 122 11.71 7.14 -14.55
C PHE A 122 12.08 8.60 -14.77
N GLY A 123 13.14 8.84 -15.55
CA GLY A 123 13.78 10.15 -15.65
C GLY A 123 14.49 10.50 -14.35
N GLU A 124 14.12 11.62 -13.73
CA GLU A 124 14.69 12.07 -12.45
C GLU A 124 13.83 11.66 -11.23
N GLU A 125 12.70 10.99 -11.45
CA GLU A 125 11.75 10.68 -10.37
C GLU A 125 11.76 9.20 -10.00
N ILE A 126 11.79 8.90 -8.69
CA ILE A 126 11.55 7.56 -8.16
C ILE A 126 10.03 7.31 -8.16
N ILE A 127 9.60 6.36 -8.99
CA ILE A 127 8.19 6.01 -9.17
C ILE A 127 7.81 4.67 -8.54
N GLY A 128 8.78 3.90 -8.07
CA GLY A 128 8.57 2.64 -7.36
C GLY A 128 9.69 2.35 -6.37
N ALA A 129 9.37 1.63 -5.30
CA ALA A 129 10.33 1.24 -4.29
C ALA A 129 10.01 -0.16 -3.76
N VAL A 130 11.06 -0.96 -3.61
CA VAL A 130 11.05 -2.24 -2.90
C VAL A 130 12.12 -2.20 -1.82
N ILE A 131 11.74 -2.53 -0.60
CA ILE A 131 12.66 -2.67 0.54
C ILE A 131 12.84 -4.16 0.77
N LEU A 132 14.06 -4.64 0.56
CA LEU A 132 14.43 -6.04 0.62
C LEU A 132 15.41 -6.27 1.76
N ARG A 133 15.10 -7.25 2.61
CA ARG A 133 16.00 -7.73 3.65
C ARG A 133 16.57 -9.07 3.22
N LEU A 134 17.89 -9.17 3.14
CA LEU A 134 18.59 -10.38 2.75
C LEU A 134 19.04 -11.13 4.00
N ASN A 135 18.34 -12.20 4.37
CA ASN A 135 18.78 -13.06 5.45
C ASN A 135 19.71 -14.16 4.93
N LYS A 136 21.02 -14.02 5.21
CA LYS A 136 22.04 -15.00 4.83
C LYS A 136 21.95 -16.31 5.64
N SER A 137 21.47 -16.29 6.88
CA SER A 137 21.38 -17.51 7.71
C SER A 137 20.31 -18.46 7.18
N ASP A 138 19.18 -17.90 6.76
CA ASP A 138 17.99 -18.66 6.37
C ASP A 138 17.89 -18.81 4.84
N ASN A 139 18.89 -18.31 4.11
CA ASN A 139 18.88 -18.22 2.65
C ASN A 139 17.54 -17.66 2.11
N ALA A 140 17.07 -16.57 2.73
CA ALA A 140 15.75 -16.02 2.50
C ALA A 140 15.81 -14.51 2.28
N ALA A 141 15.06 -14.01 1.30
CA ALA A 141 14.90 -12.59 1.01
C ALA A 141 13.49 -12.14 1.37
N LEU A 142 13.38 -11.26 2.35
CA LEU A 142 12.13 -10.78 2.90
C LEU A 142 11.80 -9.38 2.35
N ILE A 143 10.67 -9.27 1.66
CA ILE A 143 10.16 -8.00 1.16
C ILE A 143 9.40 -7.30 2.28
N ARG A 144 9.99 -6.23 2.79
CA ARG A 144 9.41 -5.43 3.88
C ARG A 144 8.54 -4.30 3.37
N GLY A 145 8.83 -3.76 2.20
CA GLY A 145 8.06 -2.70 1.58
C GLY A 145 7.99 -2.89 0.09
N TRP A 146 6.80 -2.70 -0.50
CA TRP A 146 6.65 -2.63 -1.95
C TRP A 146 5.55 -1.64 -2.28
N THR A 147 5.92 -0.65 -3.09
CA THR A 147 4.97 0.36 -3.55
C THR A 147 5.38 0.90 -4.91
N THR A 148 4.39 1.40 -5.62
CA THR A 148 4.55 2.21 -6.83
C THR A 148 3.66 3.44 -6.71
N LYS A 149 4.11 4.55 -7.29
CA LYS A 149 3.37 5.81 -7.34
C LYS A 149 2.04 5.59 -8.05
N SER A 150 0.97 6.15 -7.50
CA SER A 150 -0.42 5.86 -7.93
C SER A 150 -0.65 6.03 -9.44
N ARG A 151 -0.05 7.07 -10.03
CA ARG A 151 -0.13 7.38 -11.48
C ARG A 151 0.46 6.27 -12.37
N TYR A 152 1.39 5.48 -11.86
CA TYR A 152 2.11 4.42 -12.58
C TYR A 152 1.63 3.02 -12.19
N ARG A 153 0.64 2.89 -11.30
CA ARG A 153 0.01 1.61 -10.95
C ARG A 153 -0.77 1.05 -12.15
N ARG A 154 -0.94 -0.28 -12.17
CA ARG A 154 -1.66 -1.04 -13.22
C ARG A 154 -1.05 -0.95 -14.62
N ARG A 155 0.23 -0.56 -14.74
CA ARG A 155 0.98 -0.52 -16.01
C ARG A 155 2.03 -1.62 -16.14
N GLY A 156 1.99 -2.66 -15.30
CA GLY A 156 3.02 -3.70 -15.26
C GLY A 156 4.22 -3.38 -14.36
N LEU A 157 4.56 -2.10 -14.20
CA LEU A 157 5.72 -1.63 -13.42
C LEU A 157 5.91 -2.34 -12.08
N GLY A 158 4.86 -2.48 -11.27
CA GLY A 158 5.00 -3.12 -9.97
C GLY A 158 5.53 -4.56 -10.05
N GLY A 159 5.14 -5.31 -11.08
CA GLY A 159 5.65 -6.65 -11.34
C GLY A 159 7.08 -6.65 -11.87
N ASP A 160 7.44 -5.68 -12.71
CA ASP A 160 8.81 -5.52 -13.22
C ASP A 160 9.80 -5.23 -12.08
N VAL A 161 9.45 -4.30 -11.19
CA VAL A 161 10.25 -3.99 -10.00
C VAL A 161 10.41 -5.21 -9.11
N LEU A 162 9.36 -6.02 -8.98
CA LEU A 162 9.38 -7.24 -8.18
C LEU A 162 10.27 -8.32 -8.81
N ARG A 163 10.21 -8.50 -10.14
CA ARG A 163 11.08 -9.41 -10.88
C ARG A 163 12.55 -9.04 -10.72
N GLU A 164 12.91 -7.77 -10.95
CA GLU A 164 14.29 -7.31 -10.78
C GLU A 164 14.76 -7.44 -9.32
N SER A 165 13.86 -7.22 -8.35
CA SER A 165 14.17 -7.44 -6.93
C SER A 165 14.49 -8.92 -6.63
N ILE A 166 13.76 -9.85 -7.22
CA ILE A 166 14.04 -11.30 -7.11
C ILE A 166 15.39 -11.64 -7.76
N LYS A 167 15.69 -11.08 -8.94
CA LYS A 167 16.99 -11.28 -9.60
C LYS A 167 18.15 -10.83 -8.70
N ILE A 168 18.02 -9.66 -8.10
CA ILE A 168 19.01 -9.11 -7.16
C ILE A 168 19.14 -10.01 -5.92
N ALA A 169 18.02 -10.46 -5.34
CA ALA A 169 18.00 -11.36 -4.19
C ALA A 169 18.73 -12.68 -4.49
N LYS A 170 18.37 -13.33 -5.60
CA LYS A 170 18.93 -14.61 -6.04
C LYS A 170 20.40 -14.50 -6.45
N ARG A 171 20.84 -13.36 -6.97
CA ARG A 171 22.26 -13.10 -7.26
C ARG A 171 23.07 -12.95 -5.95
N ALA A 172 22.48 -12.38 -4.90
CA ALA A 172 23.16 -12.15 -3.63
C ALA A 172 23.19 -13.39 -2.71
N LEU A 173 22.10 -14.15 -2.64
CA LEU A 173 21.93 -15.29 -1.73
C LEU A 173 22.07 -16.67 -2.41
N GLY A 174 21.96 -16.72 -3.73
CA GLY A 174 22.01 -17.97 -4.51
C GLY A 174 20.66 -18.32 -5.15
N ARG A 175 20.70 -19.26 -6.11
CA ARG A 175 19.53 -19.65 -6.92
C ARG A 175 18.38 -20.24 -6.11
N ASP A 176 18.66 -20.86 -4.97
CA ASP A 176 17.68 -21.55 -4.13
C ASP A 176 17.08 -20.66 -3.03
N CYS A 177 17.43 -19.36 -2.99
CA CYS A 177 16.94 -18.43 -1.97
C CYS A 177 15.41 -18.28 -2.02
N THR A 178 14.72 -18.40 -0.90
CA THR A 178 13.27 -18.15 -0.85
C THR A 178 12.99 -16.64 -0.86
N VAL A 179 11.95 -16.18 -1.57
CA VAL A 179 11.57 -14.76 -1.60
C VAL A 179 10.13 -14.63 -1.13
N GLU A 180 9.92 -13.97 0.01
CA GLU A 180 8.62 -13.88 0.67
C GLU A 180 8.36 -12.46 1.19
N PHE A 181 7.10 -12.13 1.48
CA PHE A 181 6.79 -10.90 2.20
C PHE A 181 7.09 -11.10 3.69
N ALA A 182 7.77 -10.14 4.31
CA ALA A 182 8.04 -10.16 5.75
C ALA A 182 6.73 -10.15 6.55
N ALA A 183 6.67 -10.83 7.70
CA ALA A 183 5.47 -10.84 8.55
C ALA A 183 5.05 -9.42 9.00
N ASP A 184 6.03 -8.55 9.24
CA ASP A 184 5.90 -7.15 9.68
C ASP A 184 6.04 -6.14 8.52
N HIS A 185 5.70 -6.52 7.28
CA HIS A 185 5.86 -5.64 6.13
C HIS A 185 5.01 -4.35 6.25
N ALA A 186 5.37 -3.27 5.54
CA ALA A 186 4.73 -1.95 5.65
C ALA A 186 3.22 -1.94 5.41
N ASN A 187 2.68 -2.95 4.70
CA ASN A 187 1.26 -3.12 4.42
C ASN A 187 0.59 -4.25 5.22
N SER A 188 1.27 -4.80 6.24
CA SER A 188 0.80 -5.93 7.06
C SER A 188 -0.19 -5.48 8.13
N HIS A 189 0.01 -4.27 8.67
CA HIS A 189 -0.79 -3.75 9.77
C HIS A 189 -2.26 -3.52 9.35
N MET A 190 -3.15 -4.26 9.99
CA MET A 190 -4.60 -4.11 9.89
C MET A 190 -5.17 -3.76 11.26
N PRO A 191 -5.18 -2.48 11.67
CA PRO A 191 -5.69 -2.06 12.98
C PRO A 191 -7.19 -2.29 13.18
N PHE A 192 -7.92 -2.62 12.12
CA PHE A 192 -9.37 -2.83 12.21
C PHE A 192 -9.76 -4.27 12.50
N TYR A 193 -10.95 -4.40 13.10
CA TYR A 193 -11.66 -5.67 13.20
C TYR A 193 -11.78 -6.33 11.82
N THR A 194 -11.61 -7.65 11.81
CA THR A 194 -11.51 -8.50 10.62
C THR A 194 -12.61 -8.28 9.59
N ILE A 195 -13.81 -7.91 10.05
CA ILE A 195 -14.99 -7.63 9.22
C ILE A 195 -14.73 -6.48 8.23
N PHE A 196 -13.93 -5.48 8.60
CA PHE A 196 -13.62 -4.33 7.75
C PHE A 196 -12.36 -4.51 6.89
N ASN A 197 -11.68 -5.65 7.00
CA ASN A 197 -10.39 -5.89 6.34
C ASN A 197 -10.52 -6.40 4.89
N GLY A 198 -11.73 -6.63 4.38
CA GLY A 198 -11.97 -7.21 3.05
C GLY A 198 -11.14 -6.59 1.91
N PRO A 199 -11.14 -5.25 1.71
CA PRO A 199 -10.33 -4.62 0.67
C PRO A 199 -8.81 -4.75 0.89
N PHE A 200 -8.37 -4.79 2.14
CA PHE A 200 -6.96 -5.00 2.49
C PHE A 200 -6.52 -6.43 2.19
N LEU A 201 -7.35 -7.41 2.53
CA LEU A 201 -7.13 -8.83 2.21
C LEU A 201 -7.09 -9.06 0.70
N ALA A 202 -8.01 -8.46 -0.06
CA ALA A 202 -8.00 -8.53 -1.52
C ALA A 202 -6.72 -7.94 -2.13
N ARG A 203 -6.24 -6.82 -1.58
CA ARG A 203 -4.97 -6.19 -1.99
C ARG A 203 -3.77 -7.07 -1.64
N GLN A 204 -3.71 -7.64 -0.42
CA GLN A 204 -2.65 -8.55 -0.03
C GLN A 204 -2.66 -9.83 -0.88
N ALA A 205 -3.82 -10.40 -1.19
CA ALA A 205 -3.95 -11.54 -2.08
C ALA A 205 -3.43 -11.21 -3.49
N SER A 206 -3.76 -10.02 -4.00
CA SER A 206 -3.24 -9.53 -5.29
C SER A 206 -1.72 -9.36 -5.26
N ALA A 207 -1.17 -8.87 -4.14
CA ALA A 207 0.27 -8.72 -3.96
C ALA A 207 1.01 -10.07 -3.88
N LYS A 208 0.45 -11.03 -3.12
CA LYS A 208 0.96 -12.41 -3.06
C LYS A 208 0.91 -13.09 -4.43
N LYS A 209 -0.17 -12.88 -5.20
CA LYS A 209 -0.27 -13.38 -6.57
C LYS A 209 0.79 -12.77 -7.49
N ALA A 210 1.06 -11.48 -7.36
CA ALA A 210 2.11 -10.81 -8.13
C ALA A 210 3.51 -11.35 -7.80
N LEU A 211 3.79 -11.60 -6.51
CA LEU A 211 5.05 -12.23 -6.09
C LEU A 211 5.18 -13.66 -6.62
N ALA A 212 4.14 -14.48 -6.46
CA ALA A 212 4.14 -15.84 -6.99
C ALA A 212 4.35 -15.88 -8.52
N ALA A 213 3.74 -14.95 -9.25
CA ALA A 213 3.96 -14.81 -10.69
C ALA A 213 5.41 -14.42 -11.02
N ALA A 214 5.99 -13.46 -10.28
CA ALA A 214 7.37 -13.03 -10.51
C ALA A 214 8.41 -14.11 -10.16
N VAL A 215 8.16 -14.92 -9.13
CA VAL A 215 8.99 -16.08 -8.78
C VAL A 215 8.90 -17.15 -9.86
N LYS A 216 7.68 -17.45 -10.33
CA LYS A 216 7.46 -18.41 -11.43
C LYS A 216 8.14 -17.96 -12.73
N ASP A 217 8.03 -16.68 -13.09
CA ASP A 217 8.68 -16.12 -14.29
C ASP A 217 10.20 -16.33 -14.25
N TRP A 218 10.81 -16.18 -13.06
CA TRP A 218 12.23 -16.43 -12.84
C TRP A 218 12.60 -17.91 -12.98
N GLU A 219 11.81 -18.82 -12.39
CA GLU A 219 12.04 -20.28 -12.51
C GLU A 219 11.90 -20.78 -13.95
N GLU A 220 10.97 -20.21 -14.71
CA GLU A 220 10.78 -20.52 -16.14
C GLU A 220 11.82 -19.86 -17.06
N GLY A 221 12.74 -19.05 -16.52
CA GLY A 221 13.78 -18.37 -17.31
C GLY A 221 13.23 -17.30 -18.26
N LYS A 222 12.01 -16.81 -18.04
CA LYS A 222 11.42 -15.75 -18.85
C LYS A 222 12.00 -14.41 -18.39
N GLU A 223 13.10 -14.02 -19.01
CA GLU A 223 13.55 -12.63 -18.94
C GLU A 223 12.46 -11.77 -19.61
N GLY A 224 11.85 -10.87 -18.83
CA GLY A 224 10.94 -9.85 -19.36
C GLY A 224 11.63 -9.02 -20.46
N PRO A 225 10.86 -8.33 -21.31
CA PRO A 225 11.42 -7.64 -22.48
C PRO A 225 12.51 -6.65 -22.06
N GLN A 226 13.66 -6.79 -22.71
CA GLN A 226 14.81 -5.88 -22.64
C GLN A 226 14.47 -4.50 -23.19
#